data_AF-A0A1F5YMW7-F1
#
_entry.id   AF-A0A1F5YMW7-F1
#
_cell.length_a   1.000
_cell.length_b   1.000
_cell.length_c   1.000
_cell.angle_alpha   90.00
_cell.angle_beta   90.00
_cell.angle_gamma   90.00
#
_symmetry.space_group_name_H-M   'P 1'
#
loop_
_entity.id
_entity.type
_entity.pdbx_description
1 polymer ?
#
loop_
_entity_poly.entity_id
_entity_poly.type
_entity_poly.pdbx_seq_one_letter_code
_entity_poly.pdbx_strand_id
1 'polypeptide(L)'
;MDPLEFKPLDNGSREAILEYIRSRIDEADPVKLRQAMLSLGWVEDREELAGPLMVLVTGGKPDVALAALDGLSLLGIRDCEKPLARHIVNLFKANESAYGAVRCECIRVLGKVGTRRCVPFLAELVRSAAPATDSDKEAAVEALVSLAERRARGISELLEELRLVTGGVVRESIICALQELNLHKWEEQGFLTIEADIEREGSLFD
;
A
#
# COMPACT_ATOMS: atom_id res chain seq x y z
N MET A 1 29.22 -30.42 6.38
CA MET A 1 28.52 -29.71 5.30
C MET A 1 27.95 -28.48 5.96
N ASP A 2 28.52 -27.31 5.68
CA ASP A 2 28.16 -26.06 6.34
C ASP A 2 26.74 -25.66 5.91
N PRO A 3 25.79 -25.44 6.83
CA PRO A 3 24.44 -25.07 6.46
C PRO A 3 24.44 -23.63 5.96
N LEU A 4 24.43 -23.46 4.64
CA LEU A 4 24.16 -22.19 3.94
C LEU A 4 24.79 -20.97 4.63
N GLU A 5 26.10 -20.78 4.50
CA GLU A 5 26.71 -19.48 4.79
C GLU A 5 26.08 -18.44 3.85
N PHE A 6 25.03 -17.77 4.34
CA PHE A 6 24.42 -16.64 3.66
C PHE A 6 25.44 -15.50 3.71
N LYS A 7 26.28 -15.42 2.68
CA LYS A 7 27.24 -14.33 2.57
C LYS A 7 26.45 -13.04 2.31
N PRO A 8 26.49 -12.05 3.22
CA PRO A 8 25.84 -10.78 2.97
C PRO A 8 26.41 -10.18 1.69
N LEU A 9 25.54 -9.55 0.88
CA LEU A 9 25.95 -8.84 -0.32
C LEU A 9 27.09 -7.86 0.01
N ASP A 10 28.15 -7.87 -0.79
CA ASP A 10 29.18 -6.85 -0.69
C ASP A 10 28.69 -5.52 -1.29
N ASN A 11 29.40 -4.43 -0.96
CA ASN A 11 29.01 -3.10 -1.42
C ASN A 11 29.07 -2.94 -2.94
N GLY A 12 29.96 -3.66 -3.64
CA GLY A 12 30.05 -3.60 -5.10
C GLY A 12 28.84 -4.25 -5.76
N SER A 13 28.37 -5.36 -5.21
CA SER A 13 27.14 -6.03 -5.66
C SER A 13 25.90 -5.19 -5.38
N ARG A 14 25.84 -4.49 -4.23
CA ARG A 14 24.75 -3.54 -3.93
C ARG A 14 24.70 -2.38 -4.92
N GLU A 15 25.85 -1.76 -5.21
CA GLU A 15 25.91 -0.65 -6.17
C GLU A 15 25.55 -1.11 -7.59
N ALA A 16 25.98 -2.30 -8.00
CA ALA A 16 25.59 -2.86 -9.30
C ALA A 16 24.07 -3.07 -9.42
N ILE A 17 23.40 -3.45 -8.32
CA ILE A 17 21.93 -3.57 -8.28
C ILE A 17 21.30 -2.18 -8.37
N LEU A 18 21.80 -1.18 -7.64
CA LEU A 18 21.29 0.20 -7.73
C LEU A 18 21.43 0.75 -9.14
N GLU A 19 22.58 0.57 -9.77
CA GLU A 19 22.82 1.01 -11.15
C GLU A 19 21.93 0.28 -12.15
N TYR A 20 21.71 -1.02 -11.95
CA TYR A 20 20.72 -1.77 -12.71
C TYR A 20 19.33 -1.13 -12.58
N ILE A 21 18.89 -0.80 -11.37
CA ILE A 21 17.59 -0.16 -11.13
C ILE A 21 17.51 1.21 -11.81
N ARG A 22 18.54 2.06 -11.65
CA ARG A 22 18.62 3.38 -12.31
C ARG A 22 18.50 3.24 -13.83
N SER A 23 19.23 2.31 -14.43
CA SER A 23 19.17 2.08 -15.89
C SER A 23 17.76 1.66 -16.36
N ARG A 24 17.01 0.91 -15.55
CA ARG A 24 15.65 0.50 -15.88
C ARG A 24 14.62 1.61 -15.70
N ILE A 25 14.85 2.52 -14.76
CA ILE A 25 14.07 3.76 -14.61
C ILE A 25 14.25 4.63 -15.87
N ASP A 26 15.47 4.80 -16.34
CA ASP A 26 15.78 5.60 -17.54
C ASP A 26 15.20 4.99 -18.82
N GLU A 27 15.24 3.67 -18.97
CA GLU A 27 14.62 2.97 -20.11
C GLU A 27 13.10 3.10 -20.12
N ALA A 28 12.47 3.26 -18.95
CA ALA A 28 11.02 3.34 -18.77
C ALA A 28 10.24 2.19 -19.44
N ASP A 29 10.84 1.00 -19.53
CA ASP A 29 10.15 -0.21 -19.98
C ASP A 29 9.40 -0.86 -18.80
N PRO A 30 8.08 -1.06 -18.88
CA PRO A 30 7.29 -1.46 -17.72
C PRO A 30 7.61 -2.88 -17.22
N VAL A 31 8.02 -3.79 -18.11
CA VAL A 31 8.34 -5.18 -17.73
C VAL A 31 9.67 -5.21 -17.01
N LYS A 32 10.69 -4.58 -17.59
CA LYS A 32 12.02 -4.51 -17.00
C LYS A 32 12.03 -3.68 -15.71
N LEU A 33 11.22 -2.61 -15.65
CA LEU A 33 11.10 -1.78 -14.46
C LEU A 33 10.51 -2.58 -13.29
N ARG A 34 9.42 -3.35 -13.52
CA ARG A 34 8.88 -4.25 -12.48
C ARG A 34 9.91 -5.26 -11.98
N GLN A 35 10.67 -5.86 -12.89
CA GLN A 35 11.75 -6.78 -12.51
C GLN A 35 12.82 -6.10 -11.64
N ALA A 36 13.17 -4.85 -11.97
CA ALA A 36 14.09 -4.07 -11.15
C ALA A 36 13.52 -3.72 -9.76
N MET A 37 12.22 -3.44 -9.65
CA MET A 37 11.61 -3.12 -8.35
C MET A 37 11.69 -4.30 -7.36
N LEU A 38 11.65 -5.55 -7.83
CA LEU A 38 11.86 -6.73 -6.97
C LEU A 38 13.25 -6.77 -6.33
N SER A 39 14.23 -6.09 -6.94
CA SER A 39 15.59 -6.00 -6.41
C SER A 39 15.76 -4.93 -5.32
N LEU A 40 14.76 -4.07 -5.09
CA LEU A 40 14.84 -2.99 -4.09
C LEU A 40 15.05 -3.50 -2.67
N GLY A 41 14.53 -4.69 -2.34
CA GLY A 41 14.71 -5.28 -1.00
C GLY A 41 16.17 -5.62 -0.65
N TRP A 42 17.06 -5.64 -1.65
CA TRP A 42 18.46 -6.06 -1.49
C TRP A 42 19.44 -4.89 -1.34
N VAL A 43 18.94 -3.65 -1.38
CA VAL A 43 19.74 -2.42 -1.35
C VAL A 43 19.21 -1.46 -0.30
N GLU A 44 20.08 -0.86 0.52
CA GLU A 44 19.67 0.01 1.64
C GLU A 44 19.58 1.49 1.21
N ASP A 45 20.55 1.98 0.44
CA ASP A 45 20.64 3.37 -0.04
C ASP A 45 19.75 3.63 -1.26
N ARG A 46 18.45 3.34 -1.12
CA ARG A 46 17.46 3.37 -2.22
C ARG A 46 16.50 4.56 -2.16
N GLU A 47 16.69 5.47 -1.20
CA GLU A 47 15.75 6.58 -0.98
C GLU A 47 15.72 7.59 -2.12
N GLU A 48 16.87 7.81 -2.75
CA GLU A 48 17.02 8.71 -3.90
C GLU A 48 16.18 8.29 -5.11
N LEU A 49 15.79 7.01 -5.21
CA LEU A 49 14.98 6.48 -6.31
C LEU A 49 13.53 6.98 -6.24
N ALA A 50 13.07 7.51 -5.10
CA ALA A 50 11.72 8.03 -4.95
C ALA A 50 11.42 9.17 -5.93
N GLY A 51 12.37 10.09 -6.14
CA GLY A 51 12.21 11.21 -7.06
C GLY A 51 12.01 10.77 -8.51
N PRO A 52 12.95 10.00 -9.09
CA PRO A 52 12.81 9.44 -10.44
C PRO A 52 11.55 8.59 -10.63
N LEU A 53 11.19 7.75 -9.65
CA LEU A 53 9.96 6.97 -9.72
C LEU A 53 8.72 7.88 -9.73
N MET A 54 8.68 8.93 -8.92
CA MET A 54 7.58 9.91 -8.96
C MET A 54 7.48 10.65 -10.31
N VAL A 55 8.60 10.87 -11.01
CA VAL A 55 8.58 11.42 -12.39
C VAL A 55 7.88 10.44 -13.34
N LEU A 56 8.20 9.14 -13.26
CA LEU A 56 7.53 8.12 -14.05
C LEU A 56 6.03 7.97 -13.72
N VAL A 57 5.64 8.10 -12.44
CA VAL A 57 4.23 8.09 -12.04
C VAL A 57 3.46 9.25 -12.67
N THR A 58 4.05 10.45 -12.66
CA THR A 58 3.35 11.67 -13.07
C THR A 58 3.35 11.94 -14.58
N GLY A 59 4.34 11.42 -15.31
CA GLY A 59 4.51 11.66 -16.75
C GLY A 59 4.64 10.41 -17.63
N GLY A 60 4.69 9.21 -17.05
CA GLY A 60 4.81 7.95 -17.78
C GLY A 60 3.48 7.45 -18.36
N LYS A 61 3.58 6.48 -19.28
CA LYS A 61 2.42 5.70 -19.73
C LYS A 61 1.83 4.89 -18.57
N PRO A 62 0.54 4.52 -18.61
CA PRO A 62 -0.11 3.79 -17.51
C PRO A 62 0.68 2.57 -16.99
N ASP A 63 1.21 1.72 -17.87
CA ASP A 63 1.97 0.52 -17.46
C ASP A 63 3.26 0.85 -16.71
N VAL A 64 3.93 1.94 -17.11
CA VAL A 64 5.17 2.43 -16.50
C VAL A 64 4.88 3.09 -15.16
N ALA A 65 3.80 3.88 -15.09
CA ALA A 65 3.35 4.50 -13.85
C ALA A 65 2.99 3.44 -12.80
N LEU A 66 2.30 2.36 -13.19
CA LEU A 66 1.99 1.23 -12.30
C LEU A 66 3.27 0.55 -11.80
N ALA A 67 4.22 0.26 -12.69
CA ALA A 67 5.51 -0.33 -12.30
C ALA A 67 6.30 0.60 -11.34
N ALA A 68 6.24 1.91 -11.55
CA ALA A 68 6.89 2.87 -10.67
C ALA A 68 6.20 2.96 -9.30
N LEU A 69 4.86 2.85 -9.25
CA LEU A 69 4.07 2.80 -8.02
C LEU A 69 4.42 1.56 -7.17
N ASP A 70 4.64 0.39 -7.80
CA ASP A 70 5.16 -0.80 -7.10
C ASP A 70 6.48 -0.48 -6.38
N GLY A 71 7.37 0.21 -7.08
CA GLY A 71 8.64 0.69 -6.54
C GLY A 71 8.48 1.60 -5.32
N LEU A 72 7.64 2.63 -5.45
CA LEU A 72 7.36 3.57 -4.36
C LEU A 72 6.76 2.87 -3.13
N SER A 73 5.88 1.90 -3.35
CA SER A 73 5.32 1.06 -2.29
C SER A 73 6.42 0.29 -1.54
N LEU A 74 7.37 -0.31 -2.27
CA LEU A 74 8.48 -1.08 -1.68
C LEU A 74 9.52 -0.20 -0.99
N LEU A 75 9.71 1.03 -1.48
CA LEU A 75 10.55 2.02 -0.81
C LEU A 75 9.98 2.42 0.55
N GLY A 76 8.64 2.54 0.67
CA GLY A 76 7.99 2.91 1.93
C GLY A 76 8.25 4.36 2.36
N ILE A 77 8.70 5.22 1.44
CA ILE A 77 9.13 6.59 1.72
C ILE A 77 7.95 7.54 1.77
N ARG A 78 7.83 8.24 2.90
CA ARG A 78 6.68 9.11 3.21
C ARG A 78 6.66 10.40 2.41
N ASP A 79 7.79 10.84 1.87
CA ASP A 79 7.92 12.12 1.16
C ASP A 79 7.12 12.16 -0.16
N CYS A 80 6.70 10.99 -0.66
CA CYS A 80 5.85 10.87 -1.83
C CYS A 80 4.37 11.20 -1.53
N GLU A 81 3.98 11.37 -0.27
CA GLU A 81 2.59 11.61 0.16
C GLU A 81 1.94 12.79 -0.59
N LYS A 82 2.54 13.98 -0.52
CA LYS A 82 1.99 15.19 -1.14
C LYS A 82 2.00 15.13 -2.67
N PRO A 83 3.11 14.71 -3.33
CA PRO A 83 3.11 14.49 -4.77
C PRO A 83 2.01 13.52 -5.25
N LEU A 84 1.83 12.38 -4.56
CA LEU A 84 0.81 11.38 -4.91
C LEU A 84 -0.61 11.94 -4.76
N ALA A 85 -0.92 12.56 -3.61
CA ALA A 85 -2.24 13.16 -3.39
C ALA A 85 -2.58 14.21 -4.47
N ARG A 86 -1.61 15.06 -4.85
CA ARG A 86 -1.79 16.03 -5.93
C ARG A 86 -2.00 15.35 -7.28
N HIS A 87 -1.25 14.29 -7.56
CA HIS A 87 -1.38 13.55 -8.81
C HIS A 87 -2.75 12.86 -8.94
N ILE A 88 -3.26 12.25 -7.87
CA ILE A 88 -4.61 11.66 -7.83
C ILE A 88 -5.67 12.70 -8.24
N VAL A 89 -5.62 13.90 -7.69
CA VAL A 89 -6.53 15.00 -8.05
C VAL A 89 -6.41 15.40 -9.52
N ASN A 90 -5.19 15.37 -10.08
CA ASN A 90 -5.00 15.63 -11.51
C ASN A 90 -5.55 14.50 -12.39
N LEU A 91 -5.39 13.24 -11.98
CA LEU A 91 -5.94 12.09 -12.70
C LEU A 91 -7.48 12.12 -12.75
N PHE A 92 -8.13 12.61 -11.71
CA PHE A 92 -9.57 12.85 -11.72
C PHE A 92 -10.01 13.92 -12.74
N LYS A 93 -9.15 14.91 -13.03
CA LYS A 93 -9.44 15.96 -14.03
C LYS A 93 -9.18 15.50 -15.47
N ALA A 94 -8.26 14.55 -15.67
CA ALA A 94 -7.87 14.10 -17.00
C ALA A 94 -9.00 13.35 -17.73
N ASN A 95 -10.03 12.85 -17.03
CA ASN A 95 -11.19 12.13 -17.57
C ASN A 95 -10.86 11.02 -18.60
N GLU A 96 -9.65 10.45 -18.50
CA GLU A 96 -9.20 9.36 -19.35
C GLU A 96 -9.37 8.03 -18.61
N SER A 97 -10.20 7.14 -19.16
CA SER A 97 -10.47 5.82 -18.57
C SER A 97 -9.19 4.97 -18.43
N ALA A 98 -8.20 5.18 -19.29
CA ALA A 98 -6.90 4.52 -19.26
C ALA A 98 -6.13 4.74 -17.95
N TYR A 99 -6.41 5.83 -17.23
CA TYR A 99 -5.77 6.15 -15.95
C TYR A 99 -6.58 5.71 -14.72
N GLY A 100 -7.71 5.01 -14.90
CA GLY A 100 -8.48 4.48 -13.78
C GLY A 100 -7.64 3.55 -12.89
N ALA A 101 -6.90 2.62 -13.50
CA ALA A 101 -6.01 1.71 -12.78
C ALA A 101 -4.88 2.46 -12.05
N VAL A 102 -4.21 3.40 -12.74
CA VAL A 102 -3.13 4.22 -12.16
C VAL A 102 -3.63 5.01 -10.96
N ARG A 103 -4.84 5.57 -11.05
CA ARG A 103 -5.45 6.35 -9.99
C ARG A 103 -5.77 5.50 -8.76
N CYS A 104 -6.40 4.33 -8.96
CA CYS A 104 -6.64 3.38 -7.88
C CYS A 104 -5.32 2.98 -7.20
N GLU A 105 -4.29 2.70 -7.98
CA GLU A 105 -2.98 2.30 -7.42
C GLU A 105 -2.28 3.45 -6.69
N CYS A 106 -2.38 4.69 -7.18
CA CYS A 106 -1.90 5.86 -6.43
C CYS A 106 -2.58 5.98 -5.06
N ILE A 107 -3.89 5.70 -4.98
CA ILE A 107 -4.64 5.73 -3.72
C ILE A 107 -4.14 4.63 -2.77
N ARG A 108 -3.95 3.39 -3.27
CA ARG A 108 -3.39 2.29 -2.47
C ARG A 108 -1.99 2.59 -1.95
N VAL A 109 -1.10 3.05 -2.83
CA VAL A 109 0.27 3.43 -2.46
C VAL A 109 0.24 4.55 -1.41
N LEU A 110 -0.66 5.52 -1.52
CA LEU A 110 -0.84 6.56 -0.50
C LEU A 110 -1.21 5.98 0.88
N GLY A 111 -1.95 4.87 0.96
CA GLY A 111 -2.19 4.16 2.22
C GLY A 111 -0.93 3.48 2.79
N LYS A 112 -0.11 2.88 1.92
CA LYS A 112 1.12 2.17 2.31
C LYS A 112 2.24 3.11 2.76
N VAL A 113 2.45 4.20 2.01
CA VAL A 113 3.56 5.15 2.27
C VAL A 113 3.12 6.37 3.07
N GLY A 114 1.83 6.70 3.05
CA GLY A 114 1.30 7.89 3.69
C GLY A 114 1.31 7.81 5.21
N THR A 115 0.97 8.96 5.79
CA THR A 115 0.80 9.14 7.22
C THR A 115 -0.67 9.37 7.58
N ARG A 116 -0.95 9.57 8.87
CA ARG A 116 -2.29 9.96 9.33
C ARG A 116 -2.82 11.23 8.63
N ARG A 117 -1.94 12.07 8.05
CA ARG A 117 -2.34 13.25 7.28
C ARG A 117 -3.14 12.91 6.02
N CYS A 118 -3.03 11.69 5.48
CA CYS A 118 -3.82 11.23 4.34
C CYS A 118 -5.26 10.88 4.70
N VAL A 119 -5.53 10.59 5.98
CA VAL A 119 -6.83 10.05 6.42
C VAL A 119 -8.01 10.95 6.00
N PRO A 120 -7.99 12.28 6.17
CA PRO A 120 -9.08 13.14 5.73
C PRO A 120 -9.31 13.06 4.21
N PHE A 121 -8.23 13.04 3.43
CA PHE A 121 -8.30 12.94 1.97
C PHE A 121 -8.90 11.60 1.52
N LEU A 122 -8.44 10.48 2.08
CA LEU A 122 -8.99 9.15 1.79
C LEU A 122 -10.46 9.03 2.21
N ALA A 123 -10.83 9.57 3.38
CA ALA A 123 -12.21 9.58 3.84
C ALA A 123 -13.13 10.42 2.93
N GLU A 124 -12.65 11.55 2.44
CA GLU A 124 -13.37 12.38 1.46
C GLU A 124 -13.58 11.62 0.14
N LEU A 125 -12.57 10.88 -0.34
CA LEU A 125 -12.71 10.04 -1.53
C LEU A 125 -13.80 8.99 -1.37
N VAL A 126 -13.87 8.31 -0.22
CA VAL A 126 -14.92 7.31 0.07
C VAL A 126 -16.31 7.94 0.06
N ARG A 127 -16.47 9.16 0.60
CA ARG A 127 -17.76 9.89 0.63
C ARG A 127 -18.15 10.49 -0.71
N SER A 128 -17.19 10.73 -1.60
CA SER A 128 -17.41 11.50 -2.82
C SER A 128 -18.43 10.82 -3.74
N ALA A 129 -19.42 11.57 -4.23
CA ALA A 129 -20.38 11.07 -5.21
C ALA A 129 -19.80 11.03 -6.64
N ALA A 130 -18.85 11.92 -6.95
CA ALA A 130 -18.15 12.03 -8.23
C ALA A 130 -16.93 12.96 -8.05
N PRO A 131 -15.85 12.81 -8.85
CA PRO A 131 -15.66 11.86 -9.95
C PRO A 131 -15.16 10.47 -9.54
N ALA A 132 -15.11 10.17 -8.23
CA ALA A 132 -14.65 8.88 -7.73
C ALA A 132 -15.59 7.73 -8.15
N THR A 133 -15.03 6.71 -8.77
CA THR A 133 -15.74 5.45 -9.06
C THR A 133 -15.79 4.58 -7.80
N ASP A 134 -16.59 3.50 -7.83
CA ASP A 134 -16.61 2.55 -6.72
C ASP A 134 -15.23 1.90 -6.51
N SER A 135 -14.47 1.63 -7.59
CA SER A 135 -13.09 1.14 -7.49
C SER A 135 -12.13 2.14 -6.82
N ASP A 136 -12.30 3.45 -7.06
CA ASP A 136 -11.50 4.47 -6.38
C ASP A 136 -11.81 4.49 -4.87
N LYS A 137 -13.07 4.27 -4.50
CA LYS A 137 -13.52 4.22 -3.10
C LYS A 137 -13.05 2.96 -2.39
N GLU A 138 -13.12 1.81 -3.05
CA GLU A 138 -12.56 0.55 -2.55
C GLU A 138 -11.06 0.70 -2.30
N ALA A 139 -10.31 1.27 -3.26
CA ALA A 139 -8.89 1.56 -3.09
C ALA A 139 -8.63 2.50 -1.91
N ALA A 140 -9.51 3.48 -1.66
CA ALA A 140 -9.40 4.37 -0.51
C ALA A 140 -9.70 3.66 0.82
N VAL A 141 -10.64 2.71 0.84
CA VAL A 141 -10.90 1.85 2.00
C VAL A 141 -9.69 0.96 2.30
N GLU A 142 -9.14 0.28 1.29
CA GLU A 142 -7.90 -0.51 1.41
C GLU A 142 -6.74 0.34 1.95
N ALA A 143 -6.59 1.56 1.45
CA ALA A 143 -5.56 2.49 1.91
C ALA A 143 -5.75 2.91 3.38
N LEU A 144 -7.00 3.06 3.84
CA LEU A 144 -7.31 3.31 5.24
C LEU A 144 -6.97 2.10 6.11
N VAL A 145 -7.25 0.87 5.66
CA VAL A 145 -6.86 -0.36 6.37
C VAL A 145 -5.35 -0.45 6.52
N SER A 146 -4.59 -0.23 5.44
CA SER A 146 -3.11 -0.21 5.48
C SER A 146 -2.56 0.80 6.50
N LEU A 147 -3.22 1.97 6.64
CA LEU A 147 -2.84 2.95 7.66
C LEU A 147 -3.20 2.47 9.08
N ALA A 148 -4.32 1.78 9.25
CA ALA A 148 -4.77 1.25 10.54
C ALA A 148 -3.85 0.14 11.07
N GLU A 149 -3.44 -0.80 10.21
CA GLU A 149 -2.44 -1.82 10.51
C GLU A 149 -1.10 -1.20 10.94
N ARG A 150 -0.74 -0.07 10.34
CA ARG A 150 0.41 0.77 10.73
C ARG A 150 0.14 1.65 11.96
N ARG A 151 -0.90 1.32 12.74
CA ARG A 151 -1.29 1.92 14.03
C ARG A 151 -1.77 3.37 13.94
N ALA A 152 -2.34 3.80 12.81
CA ALA A 152 -3.06 5.06 12.75
C ALA A 152 -4.39 4.94 13.51
N ARG A 153 -4.52 5.70 14.61
CA ARG A 153 -5.70 5.67 15.49
C ARG A 153 -6.92 6.34 14.84
N GLY A 154 -8.11 5.86 15.20
CA GLY A 154 -9.39 6.45 14.80
C GLY A 154 -9.93 5.95 13.46
N ILE A 155 -9.26 4.98 12.82
CA ILE A 155 -9.68 4.49 11.50
C ILE A 155 -10.86 3.54 11.60
N SER A 156 -10.93 2.68 12.62
CA SER A 156 -12.08 1.79 12.81
C SER A 156 -13.37 2.58 13.05
N GLU A 157 -13.32 3.63 13.89
CA GLU A 157 -14.46 4.52 14.12
C GLU A 157 -14.84 5.28 12.85
N LEU A 158 -13.85 5.75 12.08
CA LEU A 158 -14.09 6.41 10.80
C LEU A 158 -14.72 5.46 9.77
N LEU A 159 -14.27 4.22 9.68
CA LEU A 159 -14.85 3.21 8.79
C LEU A 159 -16.29 2.92 9.19
N GLU A 160 -16.60 2.83 10.48
CA GLU A 160 -17.97 2.72 10.99
C GLU A 160 -18.85 3.91 10.57
N GLU A 161 -18.35 5.15 10.70
CA GLU A 161 -19.06 6.34 10.21
C GLU A 161 -19.28 6.30 8.70
N LEU A 162 -18.26 5.89 7.93
CA LEU A 162 -18.33 5.79 6.47
C LEU A 162 -19.35 4.73 6.04
N ARG A 163 -19.41 3.58 6.73
CA ARG A 163 -20.38 2.50 6.48
C ARG A 163 -21.83 2.98 6.48
N LEU A 164 -22.15 3.92 7.38
CA LEU A 164 -23.50 4.47 7.54
C LEU A 164 -23.92 5.35 6.36
N VAL A 165 -22.97 6.02 5.72
CA VAL A 165 -23.24 6.98 4.63
C VAL A 165 -22.98 6.41 3.24
N THR A 166 -22.24 5.31 3.12
CA THR A 166 -22.00 4.60 1.85
C THR A 166 -23.05 3.51 1.61
N GLY A 167 -23.26 3.14 0.35
CA GLY A 167 -24.13 2.02 -0.04
C GLY A 167 -23.44 1.10 -1.06
N GLY A 168 -24.11 0.01 -1.44
CA GLY A 168 -23.63 -0.93 -2.46
C GLY A 168 -22.29 -1.57 -2.12
N VAL A 169 -21.47 -1.78 -3.15
CA VAL A 169 -20.18 -2.49 -3.07
C VAL A 169 -19.21 -1.82 -2.08
N VAL A 170 -19.20 -0.48 -2.03
CA VAL A 170 -18.33 0.27 -1.11
C VAL A 170 -18.67 -0.01 0.36
N ARG A 171 -19.96 -0.17 0.70
CA ARG A 171 -20.36 -0.55 2.06
C ARG A 171 -19.86 -1.95 2.41
N GLU A 172 -19.93 -2.90 1.47
CA GLU A 172 -19.44 -4.26 1.66
C GLU A 172 -17.91 -4.27 1.87
N SER A 173 -17.17 -3.50 1.07
CA SER A 173 -15.72 -3.31 1.25
C SER A 173 -15.38 -2.79 2.66
N ILE A 174 -16.13 -1.81 3.17
CA ILE A 174 -15.95 -1.29 4.53
C ILE A 174 -16.25 -2.35 5.60
N ILE A 175 -17.27 -3.19 5.39
CA ILE A 175 -17.60 -4.28 6.31
C ILE A 175 -16.44 -5.29 6.37
N CYS A 176 -15.91 -5.69 5.21
CA CYS A 176 -14.74 -6.58 5.14
C CYS A 176 -13.52 -5.96 5.83
N ALA A 177 -13.24 -4.69 5.58
CA ALA A 177 -12.15 -3.95 6.23
C ALA A 177 -12.29 -3.92 7.76
N LEU A 178 -13.50 -3.69 8.28
CA LEU A 178 -13.76 -3.72 9.72
C LEU A 178 -13.58 -5.13 10.31
N GLN A 179 -13.96 -6.18 9.57
CA GLN A 179 -13.74 -7.56 9.98
C GLN A 179 -12.24 -7.88 10.07
N GLU A 180 -11.47 -7.50 9.06
CA GLU A 180 -10.01 -7.67 9.03
C GLU A 180 -9.32 -6.99 10.21
N LEU A 181 -9.66 -5.72 10.48
CA LEU A 181 -9.10 -5.00 11.62
C LEU A 181 -9.49 -5.60 12.99
N ASN A 182 -10.69 -6.17 13.09
CA ASN A 182 -11.15 -6.85 14.30
C ASN A 182 -10.45 -8.20 14.50
N LEU A 183 -10.20 -8.96 13.43
CA LEU A 183 -9.45 -10.22 13.48
C LEU A 183 -8.04 -9.98 14.02
N HIS A 184 -7.32 -8.98 13.50
CA HIS A 184 -6.00 -8.63 14.00
C HIS A 184 -6.01 -8.21 15.47
N LYS A 185 -7.05 -7.47 15.91
CA LYS A 185 -7.21 -7.14 17.32
C LYS A 185 -7.42 -8.39 18.18
N TRP A 186 -8.17 -9.38 17.71
CA TRP A 186 -8.39 -10.64 18.43
C TRP A 186 -7.14 -11.53 18.47
N GLU A 187 -6.36 -11.55 17.38
CA GLU A 187 -5.03 -12.17 17.34
C GLU A 187 -4.08 -11.54 18.38
N GLU A 188 -3.96 -10.21 18.37
CA GLU A 188 -3.11 -9.48 19.33
C GLU A 188 -3.53 -9.69 20.79
N GLN A 189 -4.82 -9.91 21.04
CA GLN A 189 -5.37 -10.12 22.37
C GLN A 189 -5.44 -11.61 22.78
N GLY A 190 -4.99 -12.53 21.93
CA GLY A 190 -4.93 -13.96 22.23
C GLY A 190 -6.29 -14.68 22.24
N PHE A 191 -7.35 -14.08 21.69
CA PHE A 191 -8.69 -14.65 21.72
C PHE A 191 -8.92 -15.79 20.69
N LEU A 192 -7.95 -16.07 19.83
CA LEU A 192 -8.01 -17.19 18.87
C LEU A 192 -7.48 -18.52 19.44
N THR A 193 -6.92 -18.54 20.65
CA THR A 193 -6.43 -19.77 21.29
C THR A 193 -7.44 -20.40 22.25
N ILE A 194 -8.75 -20.34 21.95
CA ILE A 194 -9.77 -20.99 22.80
C ILE A 194 -9.56 -22.53 22.87
N GLU A 195 -8.85 -23.13 21.92
CA GLU A 195 -8.42 -24.53 22.03
C GLU A 195 -7.29 -24.76 23.07
N ALA A 196 -6.52 -23.74 23.44
CA ALA A 196 -5.39 -23.90 24.37
C ALA A 196 -5.80 -23.89 25.87
N ASP A 197 -6.95 -23.31 26.22
CA ASP A 197 -7.41 -23.27 27.61
C ASP A 197 -8.29 -24.49 27.98
N ILE A 198 -8.92 -25.16 26.99
CA ILE A 198 -9.65 -26.41 27.23
C ILE A 198 -8.67 -27.57 27.57
N GLU A 199 -7.45 -27.56 27.03
CA GLU A 199 -6.41 -28.55 27.41
C GLU A 199 -5.79 -28.31 28.80
N ARG A 200 -5.80 -27.07 29.31
CA ARG A 200 -5.33 -26.78 30.68
C ARG A 200 -6.32 -27.19 31.75
N GLU A 201 -7.62 -27.06 31.50
CA GLU A 201 -8.65 -27.49 32.47
C GLU A 201 -8.91 -29.01 32.43
N GLY A 202 -8.61 -29.68 31.31
CA GLY A 202 -8.65 -31.15 31.20
C GLY A 202 -7.53 -31.89 31.96
N SER A 203 -6.43 -31.20 32.31
CA SER A 203 -5.29 -31.77 33.06
C SER A 203 -5.42 -31.67 34.58
N LEU A 204 -6.49 -31.06 35.11
CA LEU A 204 -6.74 -30.94 36.56
C LEU A 204 -7.65 -32.05 37.10
N PHE A 205 -8.03 -33.02 36.25
CA PHE A 205 -8.88 -34.16 36.60
C PHE A 205 -8.25 -35.52 36.27
N ASP A 206 -6.91 -35.62 36.29
CA ASP A 206 -6.17 -36.90 36.35
C ASP A 206 -5.33 -36.98 37.63
#